data_AF-A0A927ASV9-F1
#
_entry.id   AF-A0A927ASV9-F1
#
_cell.length_a   1.000
_cell.length_b   1.000
_cell.length_c   1.000
_cell.angle_alpha   90.00
_cell.angle_beta   90.00
_cell.angle_gamma   90.00
#
_symmetry.space_group_name_H-M   'P 1'
#
loop_
_entity.id
_entity.type
_entity.pdbx_description
1 polymer ?
#
loop_
_entity_poly.entity_id
_entity_poly.type
_entity_poly.pdbx_seq_one_letter_code
_entity_poly.pdbx_strand_id
1 'polypeptide(L)'
;MIEIWHNILLEAVLFIALSALIFYLLTLIRYRGGKRKRKLFRGLFSFGNALLLTLFTIGCSSNYPLLLEEQVTLFSKLHRFKSYLHWNQSPDVLLGNNRLLLVDVSHDMALIPDPSLNETWKSNQVITDRKKLTQFLQTLEAFSDSSKVDLVVCDLLFPEFSPDSLIDSTLRTALYSLNKKGKLVLAQSGLEENKNLSNTSAIDSDLMAGGSVDITKYYDETYFSYKPVSINKDTSQSQPSLPYVLYKRLKLYPSIPTRKDLISKPPPAFIPDFWIDNEDVSRDPDESVWTRFVNFLRESLPTSTLRKNEAELQEFAYDFRSNLFYLGQVTDTDTSAYNGRKLFLEQLDTNQKEHKKTIVFIGVFEDPNRDIHQTLVGPMHGSILLINLLLNLLAESHQVSLYYFFYLLIGFTIASYLLFPPEQSNSDRKPPEEPDIKPQKRSFRNFWREKLHELAHGIIARRAFIAAFIILLGAITFFNHLINIAIIGLYMLVCNELFTYVFEPKPESTTKSGLKNAILPNKRQ
;
A
#
# COMPACT_ATOMS: atom_id res chain seq x y z
N MET A 1 -13.75 8.19 -8.07
CA MET A 1 -13.96 7.10 -9.06
C MET A 1 -13.92 7.50 -10.54
N ILE A 2 -14.94 8.09 -11.17
CA ILE A 2 -14.95 8.30 -12.65
C ILE A 2 -13.76 9.13 -13.17
N GLU A 3 -13.43 10.23 -12.49
CA GLU A 3 -12.28 11.06 -12.87
C GLU A 3 -10.94 10.33 -12.77
N ILE A 4 -10.80 9.42 -11.79
CA ILE A 4 -9.56 8.68 -11.56
C ILE A 4 -9.40 7.58 -12.60
N TRP A 5 -10.47 6.84 -12.91
CA TRP A 5 -10.49 5.92 -14.06
C TRP A 5 -10.20 6.63 -15.37
N HIS A 6 -10.74 7.85 -15.56
CA HIS A 6 -10.46 8.65 -16.74
C HIS A 6 -8.98 9.02 -16.83
N ASN A 7 -8.37 9.49 -15.73
CA ASN A 7 -6.95 9.85 -15.70
C ASN A 7 -6.05 8.62 -15.92
N ILE A 8 -6.31 7.49 -15.27
CA ILE A 8 -5.57 6.25 -15.47
C ILE A 8 -5.69 5.77 -16.92
N LEU A 9 -6.89 5.79 -17.48
CA LEU A 9 -7.12 5.38 -18.86
C LEU A 9 -6.38 6.31 -19.83
N LEU A 10 -6.41 7.63 -19.59
CA LEU A 10 -5.71 8.61 -20.40
C LEU A 10 -4.19 8.40 -20.34
N GLU A 11 -3.62 8.25 -19.14
CA GLU A 11 -2.20 7.96 -18.95
C GLU A 11 -1.79 6.64 -19.63
N ALA A 12 -2.60 5.59 -19.51
CA ALA A 12 -2.38 4.31 -20.18
C ALA A 12 -2.43 4.43 -21.71
N VAL A 13 -3.42 5.16 -22.25
CA VAL A 13 -3.54 5.42 -23.70
C VAL A 13 -2.34 6.22 -24.21
N LEU A 14 -1.93 7.27 -23.50
CA LEU A 14 -0.75 8.06 -23.84
C LEU A 14 0.52 7.21 -23.79
N PHE A 15 0.66 6.35 -22.78
CA PHE A 15 1.78 5.41 -22.66
C PHE A 15 1.83 4.43 -23.83
N ILE A 16 0.69 3.82 -24.20
CA ILE A 16 0.59 2.91 -25.34
C ILE A 16 0.91 3.65 -26.65
N ALA A 17 0.38 4.85 -26.85
CA ALA A 17 0.61 5.65 -28.05
C ALA A 17 2.08 6.08 -28.17
N LEU A 18 2.70 6.54 -27.09
CA LEU A 18 4.12 6.90 -27.04
C LEU A 18 5.01 5.68 -27.32
N SER A 19 4.68 4.54 -26.72
CA SER A 19 5.37 3.27 -26.99
C SER A 19 5.27 2.85 -28.45
N ALA A 20 4.07 2.95 -29.04
CA ALA A 20 3.82 2.65 -30.44
C ALA A 20 4.58 3.60 -31.38
N LEU A 21 4.67 4.89 -31.03
CA LEU A 21 5.44 5.88 -31.77
C LEU A 21 6.95 5.60 -31.70
N ILE A 22 7.49 5.37 -30.51
CA ILE A 22 8.90 4.98 -30.31
C ILE A 22 9.18 3.71 -31.11
N PHE A 23 8.29 2.73 -31.05
CA PHE A 23 8.37 1.50 -31.83
C PHE A 23 8.40 1.77 -33.34
N TYR A 24 7.48 2.58 -33.86
CA TYR A 24 7.44 2.96 -35.26
C TYR A 24 8.76 3.62 -35.70
N LEU A 25 9.26 4.60 -34.96
CA LEU A 25 10.53 5.27 -35.25
C LEU A 25 11.72 4.29 -35.25
N LEU A 26 11.74 3.36 -34.29
CA LEU A 26 12.77 2.33 -34.17
C LEU A 26 12.71 1.31 -35.32
N THR A 27 11.53 0.99 -35.84
CA THR A 27 11.38 0.12 -37.03
C THR A 27 11.90 0.77 -38.31
N LEU A 28 11.74 2.09 -38.46
CA LEU A 28 12.32 2.84 -39.58
C LEU A 28 13.85 2.77 -39.59
N ILE A 29 14.47 2.85 -38.41
CA ILE A 29 15.93 2.72 -38.26
C ILE A 29 16.41 1.31 -38.62
N ARG A 30 15.62 0.28 -38.26
CA ARG A 30 15.96 -1.13 -38.51
C ARG A 30 16.00 -1.50 -39.99
N TYR A 31 15.15 -0.91 -40.84
CA TYR A 31 15.05 -1.28 -42.25
C TYR A 31 16.40 -1.13 -43.01
N ARG A 32 17.35 -0.36 -42.47
CA ARG A 32 18.69 -0.14 -43.06
C ARG A 32 19.81 -1.00 -42.46
N GLY A 33 19.53 -1.94 -41.55
CA GLY A 33 20.56 -2.62 -40.76
C GLY A 33 20.82 -4.11 -41.05
N GLY A 34 22.10 -4.50 -41.17
CA GLY A 34 22.54 -5.91 -41.24
C GLY A 34 22.36 -6.70 -39.92
N LYS A 35 22.60 -8.02 -39.94
CA LYS A 35 22.33 -8.95 -38.81
C LYS A 35 22.86 -8.48 -37.44
N ARG A 36 24.08 -7.94 -37.38
CA ARG A 36 24.67 -7.41 -36.13
C ARG A 36 23.86 -6.23 -35.56
N LYS A 37 23.38 -5.33 -36.43
CA LYS A 37 22.53 -4.20 -36.03
C LYS A 37 21.17 -4.67 -35.50
N ARG A 38 20.65 -5.80 -36.00
CA ARG A 38 19.39 -6.39 -35.51
C ARG A 38 19.50 -6.95 -34.09
N LYS A 39 20.59 -7.64 -33.76
CA LYS A 39 20.81 -8.14 -32.38
C LYS A 39 21.00 -6.98 -31.39
N LEU A 40 21.81 -5.99 -31.76
CA LEU A 40 21.99 -4.79 -30.94
C LEU A 40 20.67 -4.03 -30.74
N PHE A 41 19.90 -3.85 -31.81
CA PHE A 41 18.58 -3.24 -31.76
C PHE A 41 17.64 -3.99 -30.83
N ARG A 42 17.58 -5.34 -30.91
CA ARG A 42 16.75 -6.16 -30.02
C ARG A 42 17.11 -5.91 -28.56
N GLY A 43 18.40 -5.88 -28.22
CA GLY A 43 18.86 -5.61 -26.85
C GLY A 43 18.48 -4.20 -26.37
N LEU A 44 18.84 -3.17 -27.15
CA LEU A 44 18.56 -1.77 -26.82
C LEU A 44 17.06 -1.49 -26.72
N PHE A 45 16.25 -2.04 -27.63
CA PHE A 45 14.79 -1.93 -27.57
C PHE A 45 14.27 -2.58 -26.29
N SER A 46 14.67 -3.82 -26.00
CA SER A 46 14.15 -4.55 -24.83
C SER A 46 14.45 -3.82 -23.53
N PHE A 47 15.66 -3.25 -23.41
CA PHE A 47 16.05 -2.44 -22.26
C PHE A 47 15.29 -1.11 -22.18
N GLY A 48 15.19 -0.37 -23.29
CA GLY A 48 14.45 0.89 -23.32
C GLY A 48 12.96 0.70 -22.99
N ASN A 49 12.38 -0.38 -23.50
CA ASN A 49 11.00 -0.78 -23.22
C ASN A 49 10.79 -1.15 -21.76
N ALA A 50 11.75 -1.91 -21.19
CA ALA A 50 11.73 -2.28 -19.79
C ALA A 50 11.83 -1.07 -18.87
N LEU A 51 12.70 -0.11 -19.18
CA LEU A 51 12.81 1.13 -18.42
C LEU A 51 11.50 1.89 -18.42
N LEU A 52 10.85 2.01 -19.59
CA LEU A 52 9.56 2.66 -19.74
C LEU A 52 8.47 1.95 -18.90
N LEU A 53 8.39 0.63 -18.96
CA LEU A 53 7.47 -0.18 -18.14
C LEU A 53 7.76 -0.07 -16.64
N THR A 54 9.02 -0.06 -16.22
CA THR A 54 9.42 0.13 -14.82
C THR A 54 8.98 1.51 -14.32
N LEU A 55 9.27 2.57 -15.07
CA LEU A 55 8.88 3.93 -14.70
C LEU A 55 7.36 4.09 -14.64
N PHE A 56 6.64 3.52 -15.62
CA PHE A 56 5.18 3.50 -15.60
C PHE A 56 4.63 2.73 -14.41
N THR A 57 5.17 1.54 -14.12
CA THR A 57 4.76 0.75 -12.96
C THR A 57 4.97 1.53 -11.66
N ILE A 58 6.13 2.17 -11.47
CA ILE A 58 6.41 2.98 -10.28
C ILE A 58 5.49 4.21 -10.21
N GLY A 59 5.27 4.89 -11.34
CA GLY A 59 4.38 6.05 -11.44
C GLY A 59 2.94 5.71 -11.08
N CYS A 60 2.39 4.65 -11.68
CA CYS A 60 1.06 4.16 -11.37
C CYS A 60 0.94 3.69 -9.92
N SER A 61 1.95 2.98 -9.40
CA SER A 61 1.98 2.52 -8.00
C SER A 61 1.99 3.70 -7.02
N SER A 62 2.63 4.82 -7.40
CA SER A 62 2.71 6.01 -6.58
C SER A 62 1.43 6.85 -6.59
N ASN A 63 0.75 6.90 -7.74
CA ASN A 63 -0.38 7.80 -7.97
C ASN A 63 -1.74 7.13 -7.75
N TYR A 64 -1.84 5.81 -7.90
CA TYR A 64 -3.09 5.07 -7.92
C TYR A 64 -3.00 3.76 -7.12
N PRO A 65 -3.00 3.84 -5.78
CA PRO A 65 -3.14 2.66 -4.92
C PRO A 65 -4.59 2.15 -4.95
N LEU A 66 -5.11 1.81 -6.14
CA LEU A 66 -6.44 1.26 -6.32
C LEU A 66 -6.43 -0.21 -5.93
N LEU A 67 -7.01 -0.51 -4.78
CA LEU A 67 -7.30 -1.86 -4.32
C LEU A 67 -8.76 -2.15 -4.64
N LEU A 68 -9.02 -2.92 -5.71
CA LEU A 68 -10.37 -3.46 -5.94
C LEU A 68 -10.70 -4.48 -4.83
N GLU A 69 -11.97 -4.61 -4.43
CA GLU A 69 -12.42 -5.52 -3.37
C GLU A 69 -11.98 -6.99 -3.59
N GLU A 70 -11.94 -7.45 -4.84
CA GLU A 70 -11.45 -8.78 -5.18
C GLU A 70 -9.94 -8.90 -4.95
N GLN A 71 -9.21 -7.80 -5.15
CA GLN A 71 -7.79 -7.72 -4.84
C GLN A 71 -7.57 -7.72 -3.33
N VAL A 72 -8.39 -6.99 -2.57
CA VAL A 72 -8.38 -7.02 -1.11
C VAL A 72 -8.48 -8.46 -0.60
N THR A 73 -9.45 -9.21 -1.13
CA THR A 73 -9.68 -10.61 -0.74
C THR A 73 -8.53 -11.53 -1.17
N LEU A 74 -7.92 -11.28 -2.33
CA LEU A 74 -6.73 -12.01 -2.76
C LEU A 74 -5.52 -11.65 -1.90
N PHE A 75 -5.37 -10.38 -1.53
CA PHE A 75 -4.28 -9.87 -0.71
C PHE A 75 -4.39 -10.29 0.74
N SER A 76 -5.57 -10.38 1.34
CA SER A 76 -5.69 -10.95 2.69
C SER A 76 -5.18 -12.40 2.73
N LYS A 77 -5.44 -13.16 1.66
CA LYS A 77 -4.91 -14.53 1.48
C LYS A 77 -3.41 -14.55 1.20
N LEU A 78 -2.91 -13.66 0.34
CA LEU A 78 -1.48 -13.56 0.01
C LEU A 78 -0.67 -12.90 1.12
N HIS A 79 -1.25 -12.05 1.95
CA HIS A 79 -0.61 -11.39 3.08
C HIS A 79 -0.11 -12.42 4.08
N ARG A 80 -0.91 -13.46 4.35
CA ARG A 80 -0.48 -14.62 5.15
C ARG A 80 0.76 -15.32 4.57
N PHE A 81 0.96 -15.23 3.25
CA PHE A 81 2.13 -15.77 2.56
C PHE A 81 3.29 -14.75 2.50
N LYS A 82 2.99 -13.44 2.41
CA LYS A 82 3.98 -12.35 2.42
C LYS A 82 4.60 -12.17 3.81
N SER A 83 3.80 -12.22 4.87
CA SER A 83 4.29 -12.25 6.25
C SER A 83 5.27 -13.41 6.47
N TYR A 84 5.01 -14.56 5.85
CA TYR A 84 5.93 -15.70 5.81
C TYR A 84 7.25 -15.43 5.04
N LEU A 85 7.23 -14.66 3.96
CA LEU A 85 8.43 -14.28 3.18
C LEU A 85 9.27 -13.16 3.83
N HIS A 86 8.63 -12.23 4.54
CA HIS A 86 9.27 -11.09 5.20
C HIS A 86 9.57 -11.33 6.69
N TRP A 87 9.34 -12.54 7.21
CA TRP A 87 9.46 -12.92 8.62
C TRP A 87 10.85 -12.69 9.24
N ASN A 88 11.89 -12.44 8.43
CA ASN A 88 13.22 -12.10 8.96
C ASN A 88 13.34 -10.67 9.51
N GLN A 89 12.32 -9.82 9.42
CA GLN A 89 12.32 -8.53 10.09
C GLN A 89 11.82 -8.71 11.52
N SER A 90 12.76 -8.97 12.44
CA SER A 90 12.43 -8.97 13.87
C SER A 90 11.84 -7.60 14.25
N PRO A 91 10.92 -7.54 15.22
CA PRO A 91 10.33 -6.29 15.72
C PRO A 91 11.38 -5.27 16.13
N ASP A 92 12.49 -5.72 16.72
CA ASP A 92 13.63 -4.85 17.05
C ASP A 92 14.28 -4.22 15.81
N VAL A 93 14.21 -4.87 14.64
CA VAL A 93 14.68 -4.29 13.37
C VAL A 93 13.69 -3.26 12.86
N LEU A 94 12.38 -3.52 12.99
CA LEU A 94 11.32 -2.57 12.59
C LEU A 94 11.32 -1.31 13.47
N LEU A 95 11.45 -1.51 14.77
CA LEU A 95 11.47 -0.45 15.77
C LEU A 95 12.84 0.25 15.84
N GLY A 96 13.93 -0.47 15.57
CA GLY A 96 15.30 0.02 15.65
C GLY A 96 15.64 0.54 17.06
N ASN A 97 15.75 1.86 17.18
CA ASN A 97 15.99 2.53 18.46
C ASN A 97 14.74 3.09 19.12
N ASN A 98 13.56 2.77 18.60
CA ASN A 98 12.28 3.21 19.14
C ASN A 98 11.68 2.13 20.05
N ARG A 99 10.87 2.55 21.00
CA ARG A 99 10.07 1.70 21.88
C ARG A 99 8.65 2.25 21.89
N LEU A 100 7.68 1.37 21.69
CA LEU A 100 6.26 1.72 21.69
C LEU A 100 5.68 1.41 23.06
N LEU A 101 4.98 2.38 23.65
CA LEU A 101 4.12 2.17 24.81
C LEU A 101 2.69 2.45 24.38
N LEU A 102 1.79 1.51 24.62
CA LEU A 102 0.41 1.59 24.18
C LEU A 102 -0.47 1.86 25.39
N VAL A 103 -1.36 2.81 25.26
CA VAL A 103 -2.31 3.19 26.30
C VAL A 103 -3.71 3.08 25.74
N ASP A 104 -4.38 2.01 26.14
CA ASP A 104 -5.74 1.70 25.75
C ASP A 104 -6.75 2.46 26.60
N VAL A 105 -7.67 3.13 25.92
CA VAL A 105 -8.77 3.88 26.53
C VAL A 105 -10.11 3.16 26.46
N SER A 106 -10.15 1.91 25.95
CA SER A 106 -11.40 1.16 25.73
C SER A 106 -12.24 1.02 27.00
N HIS A 107 -11.61 0.95 28.17
CA HIS A 107 -12.27 0.79 29.47
C HIS A 107 -12.41 2.10 30.27
N ASP A 108 -11.81 3.19 29.80
CA ASP A 108 -11.81 4.48 30.50
C ASP A 108 -12.80 5.44 29.84
N MET A 109 -14.07 5.11 30.02
CA MET A 109 -15.20 5.77 29.39
C MET A 109 -15.99 6.64 30.39
N ALA A 110 -16.50 7.76 29.91
CA ALA A 110 -17.42 8.64 30.59
C ALA A 110 -18.70 8.80 29.74
N LEU A 111 -19.83 8.93 30.42
CA LEU A 111 -21.11 9.20 29.78
C LEU A 111 -21.36 10.70 29.75
N ILE A 112 -21.66 11.25 28.57
CA ILE A 112 -22.15 12.62 28.41
C ILE A 112 -23.58 12.60 27.87
N PRO A 113 -24.42 13.59 28.22
CA PRO A 113 -25.74 13.73 27.61
C PRO A 113 -25.60 13.96 26.10
N ASP A 114 -26.36 13.23 25.28
CA ASP A 114 -26.41 13.44 23.83
C ASP A 114 -27.26 14.69 23.50
N PRO A 115 -26.68 15.76 22.94
CA PRO A 115 -27.38 17.00 22.64
C PRO A 115 -28.33 16.88 21.44
N SER A 116 -28.19 15.82 20.63
CA SER A 116 -29.05 15.59 19.45
C SER A 116 -30.39 14.94 19.82
N LEU A 117 -30.51 14.41 21.03
CA LEU A 117 -31.71 13.73 21.51
C LEU A 117 -32.55 14.63 22.40
N ASN A 118 -33.87 14.53 22.22
CA ASN A 118 -34.87 15.31 22.93
C ASN A 118 -34.78 15.04 24.45
N GLU A 119 -35.00 16.05 25.32
CA GLU A 119 -34.82 15.95 26.79
C GLU A 119 -35.57 14.79 27.47
N THR A 120 -36.58 14.24 26.78
CA THR A 120 -37.40 13.10 27.21
C THR A 120 -36.72 11.73 27.02
N TRP A 121 -35.74 11.62 26.12
CA TRP A 121 -34.99 10.39 25.84
C TRP A 121 -33.50 10.65 26.09
N LYS A 122 -33.11 10.62 27.37
CA LYS A 122 -31.71 10.76 27.81
C LYS A 122 -30.88 9.53 27.40
N SER A 123 -30.55 9.41 26.12
CA SER A 123 -29.45 8.54 25.74
C SER A 123 -28.16 9.28 26.02
N ASN A 124 -27.23 8.60 26.70
CA ASN A 124 -25.91 9.14 26.96
C ASN A 124 -24.99 8.69 25.84
N GLN A 125 -24.20 9.61 25.29
CA GLN A 125 -23.08 9.26 24.43
C GLN A 125 -21.92 8.80 25.31
N VAL A 126 -21.27 7.71 24.90
CA VAL A 126 -20.06 7.21 25.56
C VAL A 126 -18.85 7.89 24.93
N ILE A 127 -18.06 8.60 25.74
CA ILE A 127 -16.81 9.25 25.35
C ILE A 127 -15.65 8.74 26.20
N THR A 128 -14.41 8.98 25.80
CA THR A 128 -13.25 8.75 26.68
C THR A 128 -13.31 9.69 27.89
N ASP A 129 -12.94 9.19 29.07
CA ASP A 129 -12.82 10.00 30.29
C ASP A 129 -11.73 11.07 30.11
N ARG A 130 -12.18 12.29 29.85
CA ARG A 130 -11.32 13.44 29.58
C ARG A 130 -10.52 13.88 30.78
N LYS A 131 -11.01 13.64 32.00
CA LYS A 131 -10.27 13.98 33.23
C LYS A 131 -9.06 13.08 33.37
N LYS A 132 -9.25 11.76 33.24
CA LYS A 132 -8.15 10.79 33.24
C LYS A 132 -7.16 11.06 32.11
N LEU A 133 -7.66 11.27 30.89
CA LEU A 133 -6.81 11.58 29.74
C LEU A 133 -5.98 12.85 29.98
N THR A 134 -6.57 13.91 30.53
CA THR A 134 -5.87 15.15 30.87
C THR A 134 -4.75 14.91 31.88
N GLN A 135 -5.04 14.18 32.96
CA GLN A 135 -4.04 13.83 33.98
C GLN A 135 -2.87 13.04 33.39
N PHE A 136 -3.17 12.11 32.50
CA PHE A 136 -2.15 11.33 31.81
C PHE A 136 -1.29 12.20 30.90
N LEU A 137 -1.90 13.06 30.08
CA LEU A 137 -1.17 13.97 29.18
C LEU A 137 -0.27 14.95 29.95
N GLN A 138 -0.73 15.48 31.08
CA GLN A 138 0.08 16.32 31.97
C GLN A 138 1.27 15.55 32.55
N THR A 139 1.07 14.26 32.87
CA THR A 139 2.16 13.37 33.31
C THR A 139 3.19 13.16 32.21
N LEU A 140 2.74 12.88 30.97
CA LEU A 140 3.63 12.76 29.81
C LEU A 140 4.38 14.07 29.50
N GLU A 141 3.73 15.22 29.72
CA GLU A 141 4.36 16.52 29.55
C GLU A 141 5.53 16.71 30.52
N ALA A 142 5.34 16.40 31.80
CA ALA A 142 6.40 16.47 32.80
C ALA A 142 7.59 15.56 32.44
N PHE A 143 7.32 14.39 31.86
CA PHE A 143 8.37 13.48 31.38
C PHE A 143 9.01 13.90 30.06
N SER A 144 8.30 14.64 29.22
CA SER A 144 8.82 15.18 27.97
C SER A 144 9.97 16.15 28.24
N ASP A 145 9.91 16.92 29.32
CA ASP A 145 10.99 17.84 29.73
C ASP A 145 12.26 17.09 30.15
N SER A 146 12.10 15.86 30.66
CA SER A 146 13.22 14.96 30.97
C SER A 146 13.72 14.12 29.79
N SER A 147 13.19 14.34 28.58
CA SER A 147 13.49 13.53 27.38
C SER A 147 13.16 12.03 27.50
N LYS A 148 12.22 11.66 28.38
CA LYS A 148 11.74 10.27 28.51
C LYS A 148 10.70 9.91 27.47
N VAL A 149 10.00 10.91 26.92
CA VAL A 149 8.96 10.76 25.89
C VAL A 149 9.34 11.57 24.66
N ASP A 150 9.46 10.89 23.52
CA ASP A 150 9.85 11.48 22.25
C ASP A 150 8.65 11.92 21.43
N LEU A 151 7.58 11.12 21.46
CA LEU A 151 6.36 11.35 20.68
C LEU A 151 5.16 10.77 21.41
N VAL A 152 4.04 11.47 21.33
CA VAL A 152 2.72 11.06 21.77
C VAL A 152 1.83 11.05 20.54
N VAL A 153 1.35 9.88 20.15
CA VAL A 153 0.39 9.69 19.08
C VAL A 153 -0.95 9.39 19.72
N CYS A 154 -1.96 10.19 19.41
CA CYS A 154 -3.28 10.09 20.02
C CYS A 154 -4.31 9.86 18.90
N ASP A 155 -4.97 8.72 18.96
CA ASP A 155 -6.03 8.32 18.04
C ASP A 155 -7.36 8.25 18.79
N LEU A 156 -7.91 9.44 19.04
CA LEU A 156 -9.11 9.62 19.84
C LEU A 156 -10.06 10.60 19.17
N LEU A 157 -11.36 10.30 19.30
CA LEU A 157 -12.44 11.16 18.85
C LEU A 157 -12.89 12.10 19.97
N PHE A 158 -13.06 13.37 19.64
CA PHE A 158 -13.62 14.39 20.52
C PHE A 158 -14.87 15.01 19.89
N PRO A 159 -15.96 14.23 19.75
CA PRO A 159 -17.10 14.64 18.94
C PRO A 159 -17.85 15.86 19.52
N GLU A 160 -17.90 15.99 20.85
CA GLU A 160 -18.73 17.00 21.54
C GLU A 160 -18.02 17.62 22.75
N PHE A 161 -18.58 18.65 23.37
CA PHE A 161 -18.08 19.17 24.65
C PHE A 161 -18.59 18.33 25.83
N SER A 162 -17.76 18.18 26.85
CA SER A 162 -18.20 17.67 28.15
C SER A 162 -19.14 18.69 28.81
N PRO A 163 -20.11 18.24 29.63
CA PRO A 163 -20.89 19.14 30.48
C PRO A 163 -20.02 20.01 31.40
N ASP A 164 -18.82 19.54 31.74
CA ASP A 164 -17.85 20.29 32.52
C ASP A 164 -16.83 20.97 31.59
N SER A 165 -17.06 22.25 31.31
CA SER A 165 -16.19 23.08 30.47
C SER A 165 -14.76 23.23 31.02
N LEU A 166 -14.57 23.05 32.34
CA LEU A 166 -13.24 23.09 32.95
C LEU A 166 -12.40 21.89 32.52
N ILE A 167 -13.01 20.70 32.42
CA ILE A 167 -12.32 19.48 31.99
C ILE A 167 -11.82 19.65 30.55
N ASP A 168 -12.67 20.16 29.65
CA ASP A 168 -12.30 20.37 28.25
C ASP A 168 -11.24 21.45 28.08
N SER A 169 -11.35 22.54 28.84
CA SER A 169 -10.32 23.59 28.84
C SER A 169 -8.97 23.06 29.32
N THR A 170 -8.98 22.20 30.35
CA THR A 170 -7.75 21.60 30.89
C THR A 170 -7.15 20.59 29.93
N LEU A 171 -7.98 19.75 29.30
CA LEU A 171 -7.57 18.81 28.25
C LEU A 171 -6.93 19.54 27.08
N ARG A 172 -7.60 20.58 26.57
CA ARG A 172 -7.10 21.42 25.48
C ARG A 172 -5.75 22.03 25.84
N THR A 173 -5.61 22.54 27.06
CA THR A 173 -4.34 23.08 27.56
C THR A 173 -3.22 22.04 27.55
N ALA A 174 -3.48 20.82 28.01
CA ALA A 174 -2.49 19.74 28.02
C ALA A 174 -2.06 19.33 26.59
N LEU A 175 -3.02 19.20 25.68
CA LEU A 175 -2.75 18.91 24.26
C LEU A 175 -1.91 20.03 23.63
N TYR A 176 -2.25 21.30 23.88
CA TYR A 176 -1.51 22.45 23.39
C TYR A 176 -0.08 22.47 23.88
N SER A 177 0.15 22.13 25.14
CA SER A 177 1.50 22.14 25.69
C SER A 177 2.38 21.09 25.00
N LEU A 178 1.88 19.85 24.85
CA LEU A 178 2.61 18.80 24.12
C LEU A 178 2.81 19.14 22.64
N ASN A 179 1.81 19.70 21.97
CA ASN A 179 1.93 20.10 20.56
C ASN A 179 2.93 21.25 20.38
N LYS A 180 2.93 22.24 21.29
CA LYS A 180 3.90 23.34 21.30
C LYS A 180 5.32 22.85 21.48
N LYS A 181 5.55 21.78 22.27
CA LYS A 181 6.84 21.08 22.39
C LYS A 181 7.16 20.20 21.17
N GLY A 182 6.23 20.08 20.24
CA GLY A 182 6.35 19.24 19.05
C GLY A 182 6.28 17.74 19.32
N LYS A 183 5.71 17.35 20.47
CA LYS A 183 5.63 15.98 20.96
C LYS A 183 4.29 15.32 20.66
N LEU A 184 3.26 16.07 20.29
CA LEU A 184 1.93 15.52 20.01
C LEU A 184 1.69 15.34 18.50
N VAL A 185 1.08 14.20 18.16
CA VAL A 185 0.38 13.96 16.91
C VAL A 185 -1.02 13.47 17.26
N LEU A 186 -2.03 14.21 16.81
CA LEU A 186 -3.43 13.88 17.01
C LEU A 186 -4.00 13.40 15.68
N ALA A 187 -4.48 12.17 15.62
CA ALA A 187 -5.21 11.67 14.46
C ALA A 187 -6.59 12.30 14.45
N GLN A 188 -6.96 12.91 13.34
CA GLN A 188 -8.29 13.48 13.16
C GLN A 188 -9.12 12.46 12.40
N SER A 189 -10.21 11.90 12.95
CA SER A 189 -11.12 11.14 12.09
C SER A 189 -11.98 12.10 11.27
N GLY A 190 -12.06 11.85 9.97
CA GLY A 190 -12.84 12.63 9.01
C GLY A 190 -14.36 12.55 9.17
N LEU A 191 -14.91 11.97 10.24
CA LEU A 191 -16.36 11.87 10.48
C LEU A 191 -17.07 13.25 10.66
N GLU A 192 -16.34 14.36 10.56
CA GLU A 192 -16.88 15.73 10.51
C GLU A 192 -17.64 16.09 9.21
N GLU A 193 -18.11 15.10 8.42
CA GLU A 193 -19.00 15.37 7.26
C GLU A 193 -20.36 15.98 7.67
N ASN A 194 -20.67 16.10 8.96
CA ASN A 194 -21.65 17.08 9.42
C ASN A 194 -21.07 18.50 9.31
N LYS A 195 -21.20 19.09 8.11
CA LYS A 195 -20.87 20.49 7.74
C LYS A 195 -21.42 21.59 8.67
N ASN A 196 -22.20 21.24 9.70
CA ASN A 196 -22.76 22.16 10.70
C ASN A 196 -22.00 22.15 12.05
N LEU A 197 -21.01 21.27 12.26
CA LEU A 197 -20.25 21.17 13.52
C LEU A 197 -19.00 22.06 13.60
N SER A 198 -18.75 22.92 12.61
CA SER A 198 -17.53 23.75 12.52
C SER A 198 -17.32 24.75 13.68
N ASN A 199 -18.29 24.89 14.60
CA ASN A 199 -18.17 25.71 15.80
C ASN A 199 -18.23 24.91 17.12
N THR A 200 -18.35 23.58 17.10
CA THR A 200 -18.62 22.80 18.33
C THR A 200 -17.58 21.74 18.68
N SER A 201 -16.47 21.62 17.95
CA SER A 201 -15.40 20.70 18.35
C SER A 201 -14.64 21.26 19.56
N ALA A 202 -14.31 20.37 20.51
CA ALA A 202 -13.65 20.78 21.75
C ALA A 202 -12.16 21.17 21.55
N ILE A 203 -11.61 20.94 20.35
CA ILE A 203 -10.20 21.06 20.02
C ILE A 203 -10.07 21.94 18.77
N ASP A 204 -9.26 22.99 18.85
CA ASP A 204 -9.01 23.89 17.73
C ASP A 204 -8.26 23.20 16.58
N SER A 205 -8.55 23.61 15.35
CA SER A 205 -7.90 23.06 14.14
C SER A 205 -6.37 23.26 14.10
N ASP A 206 -5.83 24.21 14.86
CA ASP A 206 -4.37 24.43 14.99
C ASP A 206 -3.67 23.32 15.79
N LEU A 207 -4.40 22.62 16.67
CA LEU A 207 -3.93 21.40 17.34
C LEU A 207 -3.94 20.19 16.42
N MET A 208 -4.81 20.21 15.40
CA MET A 208 -4.98 19.17 14.39
C MET A 208 -3.88 19.24 13.32
N ALA A 209 -2.63 19.43 13.75
CA ALA A 209 -1.47 19.39 12.87
C ALA A 209 -1.27 18.01 12.21
N GLY A 210 -2.02 16.98 12.65
CA GLY A 210 -1.98 15.61 12.15
C GLY A 210 -2.69 15.38 10.81
N GLY A 211 -3.52 16.30 10.33
CA GLY A 211 -4.34 16.05 9.13
C GLY A 211 -5.41 14.98 9.35
N SER A 212 -6.42 14.99 8.50
CA SER A 212 -7.50 14.01 8.58
C SER A 212 -7.05 12.61 8.16
N VAL A 213 -7.44 11.64 8.97
CA VAL A 213 -7.53 10.23 8.65
C VAL A 213 -8.98 9.96 8.30
N ASP A 214 -9.27 9.88 7.01
CA ASP A 214 -10.60 9.52 6.53
C ASP A 214 -10.62 8.03 6.22
N ILE A 215 -10.72 7.22 7.27
CA ILE A 215 -10.51 5.76 7.20
C ILE A 215 -11.77 5.05 6.65
N THR A 216 -12.94 5.70 6.72
CA THR A 216 -14.20 5.19 6.13
C THR A 216 -14.19 5.20 4.60
N LYS A 217 -13.28 5.96 3.97
CA LYS A 217 -13.11 6.04 2.50
C LYS A 217 -12.32 4.89 1.90
N TYR A 218 -12.43 3.68 2.46
CA TYR A 218 -11.90 2.47 1.83
C TYR A 218 -12.43 2.28 0.39
N TYR A 219 -13.67 2.72 0.15
CA TYR A 219 -14.35 2.67 -1.15
C TYR A 219 -14.20 3.96 -1.99
N ASP A 220 -13.66 5.04 -1.42
CA ASP A 220 -13.52 6.37 -2.03
C ASP A 220 -12.06 6.87 -2.17
N GLU A 221 -11.10 5.93 -2.15
CA GLU A 221 -9.73 6.06 -2.72
C GLU A 221 -8.63 6.77 -1.91
N THR A 222 -8.68 6.89 -0.58
CA THR A 222 -7.46 7.17 0.22
C THR A 222 -7.52 6.59 1.64
N TYR A 223 -6.95 5.41 1.85
CA TYR A 223 -6.75 4.79 3.18
C TYR A 223 -5.97 5.70 4.15
N PHE A 224 -4.94 6.35 3.61
CA PHE A 224 -4.41 7.61 4.09
C PHE A 224 -4.20 8.49 2.85
N SER A 225 -4.45 9.80 2.93
CA SER A 225 -3.95 10.69 1.88
C SER A 225 -2.42 10.73 1.98
N TYR A 226 -1.71 9.92 1.21
CA TYR A 226 -0.23 9.98 1.17
C TYR A 226 0.28 11.23 0.47
N LYS A 227 -0.61 12.04 -0.12
CA LYS A 227 -0.26 13.39 -0.55
C LYS A 227 0.25 14.14 0.68
N PRO A 228 1.47 14.69 0.66
CA PRO A 228 2.04 15.40 1.80
C PRO A 228 1.17 16.57 2.26
N VAL A 229 0.36 17.10 1.34
CA VAL A 229 -0.60 18.16 1.57
C VAL A 229 -1.89 17.82 0.85
N SER A 230 -3.00 17.77 1.58
CA SER A 230 -4.34 17.89 1.01
C SER A 230 -4.70 19.37 0.95
N ILE A 231 -5.29 19.80 -0.17
CA ILE A 231 -5.88 21.14 -0.28
C ILE A 231 -7.37 20.95 -0.02
N ASN A 232 -7.84 21.47 1.11
CA ASN A 232 -9.27 21.54 1.36
C ASN A 232 -9.89 22.48 0.31
N LYS A 233 -10.78 21.95 -0.54
CA LYS A 233 -11.39 22.71 -1.64
C LYS A 233 -12.23 23.88 -1.13
N ASP A 234 -12.82 23.76 0.06
CA ASP A 234 -13.73 24.75 0.62
C ASP A 234 -12.96 25.89 1.31
N THR A 235 -11.86 25.58 2.00
CA THR A 235 -11.09 26.59 2.77
C THR A 235 -9.83 27.07 2.05
N SER A 236 -9.44 26.44 0.93
CA SER A 236 -8.13 26.60 0.28
C SER A 236 -6.94 26.37 1.20
N GLN A 237 -7.15 25.85 2.42
CA GLN A 237 -6.07 25.58 3.35
C GLN A 237 -5.42 24.24 3.02
N SER A 238 -4.10 24.29 2.93
CA SER A 238 -3.24 23.12 2.86
C SER A 238 -3.14 22.52 4.26
N GLN A 239 -3.57 21.27 4.42
CA GLN A 239 -3.33 20.47 5.62
C GLN A 239 -2.38 19.33 5.28
N PRO A 240 -1.31 19.13 6.06
CA PRO A 240 -0.43 17.99 5.84
C PRO A 240 -1.17 16.70 6.22
N SER A 241 -0.85 15.59 5.56
CA SER A 241 -1.46 14.30 5.90
C SER A 241 -0.82 13.64 7.12
N LEU A 242 -1.57 12.78 7.82
CA LEU A 242 -1.07 12.10 9.01
C LEU A 242 0.20 11.28 8.78
N PRO A 243 0.33 10.46 7.70
CA PRO A 243 1.59 9.82 7.36
C PRO A 243 2.75 10.79 7.25
N TYR A 244 2.54 11.94 6.62
CA TYR A 244 3.59 12.92 6.41
C TYR A 244 3.97 13.64 7.70
N VAL A 245 3.00 13.96 8.55
CA VAL A 245 3.22 14.56 9.87
C VAL A 245 4.01 13.60 10.74
N LEU A 246 3.59 12.33 10.82
CA LEU A 246 4.32 11.28 11.53
C LEU A 246 5.74 11.13 10.98
N TYR A 247 5.90 10.97 9.67
CA TYR A 247 7.20 10.85 9.03
C TYR A 247 8.12 12.02 9.40
N LYS A 248 7.59 13.25 9.34
CA LYS A 248 8.33 14.45 9.68
C LYS A 248 8.71 14.49 11.16
N ARG A 249 7.81 14.12 12.07
CA ARG A 249 8.09 14.05 13.51
C ARG A 249 9.16 13.01 13.82
N LEU A 250 9.17 11.88 13.11
CA LEU A 250 10.12 10.79 13.32
C LEU A 250 11.51 11.08 12.72
N LYS A 251 11.56 11.67 11.52
CA LYS A 251 12.80 11.86 10.74
C LYS A 251 13.42 13.24 10.89
N LEU A 252 12.61 14.30 10.89
CA LEU A 252 13.12 15.66 10.69
C LEU A 252 13.42 16.41 11.98
N TYR A 253 13.06 15.91 13.17
CA TYR A 253 13.28 16.69 14.39
C TYR A 253 13.21 15.94 15.73
N PRO A 254 14.01 16.43 16.71
CA PRO A 254 13.54 16.70 18.08
C PRO A 254 13.20 18.19 18.34
N SER A 255 13.13 19.07 17.33
CA SER A 255 12.71 20.49 17.44
C SER A 255 11.49 20.83 16.56
N ILE A 256 10.84 21.97 16.70
CA ILE A 256 9.52 22.18 16.06
C ILE A 256 9.70 22.64 14.61
N PRO A 257 9.14 21.94 13.60
CA PRO A 257 9.19 22.45 12.24
C PRO A 257 8.28 23.65 12.05
N THR A 258 8.78 24.69 11.38
CA THR A 258 7.95 25.82 10.98
C THR A 258 7.08 25.44 9.78
N ARG A 259 5.91 26.09 9.64
CA ARG A 259 4.93 25.80 8.55
C ARG A 259 5.55 25.89 7.14
N LYS A 260 6.61 26.70 6.97
CA LYS A 260 7.34 26.84 5.69
C LYS A 260 8.18 25.60 5.34
N ASP A 261 8.65 24.86 6.33
CA ASP A 261 9.46 23.65 6.13
C ASP A 261 8.61 22.42 5.76
N LEU A 262 7.28 22.52 5.80
CA LEU A 262 6.36 21.43 5.42
C LEU A 262 6.21 21.28 3.90
N ILE A 263 6.64 22.27 3.11
CA ILE A 263 6.22 22.39 1.70
C ILE A 263 7.32 21.99 0.70
N SER A 264 8.59 21.87 1.10
CA SER A 264 9.71 21.92 0.15
C SER A 264 10.19 20.59 -0.46
N LYS A 265 9.75 19.41 0.02
CA LYS A 265 10.08 18.12 -0.62
C LYS A 265 8.91 17.14 -0.56
N PRO A 266 8.45 16.59 -1.70
CA PRO A 266 7.45 15.52 -1.68
C PRO A 266 8.07 14.25 -1.08
N PRO A 267 7.38 13.55 -0.18
CA PRO A 267 7.82 12.27 0.34
C PRO A 267 7.76 11.20 -0.76
N PRO A 268 8.55 10.13 -0.65
CA PRO A 268 8.40 8.95 -1.50
C PRO A 268 7.02 8.31 -1.31
N ALA A 269 6.52 7.65 -2.36
CA ALA A 269 5.22 6.98 -2.36
C ALA A 269 5.15 5.88 -1.29
N PHE A 270 4.16 5.94 -0.40
CA PHE A 270 4.06 5.05 0.75
C PHE A 270 3.31 3.76 0.44
N ILE A 271 3.94 2.61 0.72
CA ILE A 271 3.34 1.28 0.59
C ILE A 271 3.71 0.49 1.85
N PRO A 272 2.74 0.10 2.69
CA PRO A 272 3.02 -0.64 3.92
C PRO A 272 3.35 -2.12 3.61
N ASP A 273 4.47 -2.61 4.14
CA ASP A 273 4.92 -4.00 4.07
C ASP A 273 4.57 -4.82 5.32
N PHE A 274 4.39 -4.16 6.47
CA PHE A 274 4.14 -4.80 7.77
C PHE A 274 2.74 -4.50 8.30
N TRP A 275 2.11 -5.51 8.91
CA TRP A 275 0.76 -5.43 9.47
C TRP A 275 0.66 -6.25 10.77
N ILE A 276 0.29 -5.58 11.84
CA ILE A 276 -0.27 -6.11 13.10
C ILE A 276 -1.79 -6.07 12.97
N ASP A 277 -2.49 -7.05 13.51
CA ASP A 277 -3.95 -7.03 13.59
C ASP A 277 -4.48 -6.83 15.02
N ASN A 278 -5.80 -6.85 15.19
CA ASN A 278 -6.42 -6.67 16.51
C ASN A 278 -6.07 -7.82 17.48
N GLU A 279 -5.82 -9.02 16.98
CA GLU A 279 -5.58 -10.22 17.79
C GLU A 279 -4.18 -10.18 18.41
N ASP A 280 -3.22 -9.61 17.69
CA ASP A 280 -1.86 -9.38 18.17
C ASP A 280 -1.80 -8.45 19.39
N VAL A 281 -2.77 -7.53 19.52
CA VAL A 281 -2.78 -6.48 20.55
C VAL A 281 -3.80 -6.74 21.67
N SER A 282 -4.78 -7.61 21.45
CA SER A 282 -5.74 -8.01 22.49
C SER A 282 -5.04 -8.68 23.69
N ARG A 283 -5.43 -8.28 24.91
CA ARG A 283 -4.96 -8.93 26.16
C ARG A 283 -5.58 -10.30 26.38
N ASP A 284 -6.81 -10.51 25.90
CA ASP A 284 -7.46 -11.82 25.82
C ASP A 284 -7.39 -12.30 24.35
N PRO A 285 -6.28 -12.93 23.92
CA PRO A 285 -6.36 -13.69 22.69
C PRO A 285 -7.40 -14.78 22.92
N ASP A 286 -8.43 -14.82 22.09
CA ASP A 286 -9.29 -16.00 22.03
C ASP A 286 -8.36 -17.19 21.78
N GLU A 287 -8.16 -18.02 22.81
CA GLU A 287 -7.22 -19.14 22.81
C GLU A 287 -7.51 -20.07 21.62
N SER A 288 -8.77 -20.08 21.14
CA SER A 288 -9.22 -20.83 19.97
C SER A 288 -8.68 -20.32 18.63
N VAL A 289 -8.35 -19.03 18.52
CA VAL A 289 -7.82 -18.43 17.28
C VAL A 289 -6.31 -18.63 17.19
N TRP A 290 -5.59 -18.41 18.29
CA TRP A 290 -4.17 -18.74 18.37
C TRP A 290 -3.93 -20.24 18.14
N THR A 291 -4.75 -21.08 18.77
CA THR A 291 -4.70 -22.53 18.56
C THR A 291 -5.00 -22.90 17.11
N ARG A 292 -5.94 -22.21 16.43
CA ARG A 292 -6.21 -22.41 14.99
C ARG A 292 -5.03 -22.01 14.12
N PHE A 293 -4.37 -20.89 14.41
CA PHE A 293 -3.18 -20.45 13.70
C PHE A 293 -2.01 -21.43 13.89
N VAL A 294 -1.71 -21.82 15.13
CA VAL A 294 -0.65 -22.79 15.46
C VAL A 294 -0.92 -24.16 14.82
N ASN A 295 -2.16 -24.64 14.85
CA ASN A 295 -2.52 -25.93 14.22
C ASN A 295 -2.42 -25.88 12.69
N PHE A 296 -2.88 -24.80 12.05
CA PHE A 296 -2.70 -24.60 10.60
C PHE A 296 -1.21 -24.58 10.21
N LEU A 297 -0.37 -23.90 11.00
CA LEU A 297 1.07 -23.84 10.80
C LEU A 297 1.71 -25.23 10.93
N ARG A 298 1.31 -26.00 11.94
CA ARG A 298 1.78 -27.38 12.18
C ARG A 298 1.43 -28.32 11.02
N GLU A 299 0.29 -28.11 10.36
CA GLU A 299 -0.15 -28.91 9.22
C GLU A 299 0.54 -28.55 7.90
N SER A 300 1.05 -27.32 7.78
CA SER A 300 1.51 -26.77 6.48
C SER A 300 3.03 -26.71 6.29
N LEU A 301 3.84 -26.99 7.33
CA LEU A 301 5.29 -26.73 7.31
C LEU A 301 6.17 -27.88 7.88
N PRO A 302 7.45 -27.96 7.47
CA PRO A 302 8.45 -28.85 8.09
C PRO A 302 8.71 -28.46 9.56
N THR A 303 8.67 -29.46 10.45
CA THR A 303 8.68 -29.30 11.91
C THR A 303 9.88 -28.58 12.51
N SER A 304 11.03 -28.53 11.82
CA SER A 304 12.24 -27.87 12.31
C SER A 304 12.21 -26.34 12.20
N THR A 305 11.56 -25.79 11.17
CA THR A 305 11.44 -24.34 10.94
C THR A 305 10.35 -23.74 11.84
N LEU A 306 9.31 -24.53 12.11
CA LEU A 306 8.18 -24.18 13.00
C LEU A 306 8.62 -23.83 14.42
N ARG A 307 9.47 -24.66 15.04
CA ARG A 307 9.84 -24.48 16.47
C ARG A 307 10.60 -23.19 16.76
N LYS A 308 11.45 -22.75 15.84
CA LYS A 308 12.21 -21.50 16.01
C LYS A 308 11.29 -20.29 15.84
N ASN A 309 10.40 -20.34 14.85
CA ASN A 309 9.52 -19.23 14.50
C ASN A 309 8.37 -19.04 15.50
N GLU A 310 7.89 -20.11 16.13
CA GLU A 310 6.83 -20.05 17.15
C GLU A 310 7.30 -19.34 18.42
N ALA A 311 8.54 -19.59 18.86
CA ALA A 311 9.12 -18.95 20.03
C ALA A 311 9.34 -17.44 19.82
N GLU A 312 9.90 -17.03 18.67
CA GLU A 312 10.15 -15.62 18.34
C GLU A 312 8.84 -14.81 18.23
N LEU A 313 7.77 -15.40 17.69
CA LEU A 313 6.44 -14.78 17.65
C LEU A 313 5.83 -14.62 19.04
N GLN A 314 5.91 -15.67 19.87
CA GLN A 314 5.39 -15.63 21.23
C GLN A 314 6.11 -14.58 22.07
N GLU A 315 7.44 -14.48 21.90
CA GLU A 315 8.27 -13.45 22.52
C GLU A 315 7.85 -12.04 22.05
N PHE A 316 7.62 -11.85 20.75
CA PHE A 316 7.14 -10.56 20.24
C PHE A 316 5.75 -10.18 20.76
N ALA A 317 4.77 -11.08 20.67
CA ALA A 317 3.42 -10.82 21.16
C ALA A 317 3.43 -10.54 22.67
N TYR A 318 4.29 -11.25 23.41
CA TYR A 318 4.51 -11.00 24.84
C TYR A 318 5.11 -9.61 25.09
N ASP A 319 6.18 -9.24 24.38
CA ASP A 319 6.81 -7.93 24.50
C ASP A 319 5.83 -6.80 24.13
N PHE A 320 5.08 -6.95 23.05
CA PHE A 320 4.10 -5.95 22.63
C PHE A 320 2.98 -5.78 23.66
N ARG A 321 2.44 -6.89 24.19
CA ARG A 321 1.42 -6.87 25.26
C ARG A 321 1.95 -6.34 26.58
N SER A 322 3.22 -6.59 26.91
CA SER A 322 3.86 -6.05 28.12
C SER A 322 3.94 -4.53 28.09
N ASN A 323 3.90 -3.95 26.89
CA ASN A 323 3.89 -2.51 26.66
C ASN A 323 2.47 -1.92 26.51
N LEU A 324 1.41 -2.72 26.65
CA LEU A 324 0.03 -2.27 26.63
C LEU A 324 -0.47 -2.00 28.04
N PHE A 325 -0.97 -0.80 28.28
CA PHE A 325 -1.48 -0.31 29.56
C PHE A 325 -2.91 0.23 29.39
N TYR A 326 -3.78 0.06 30.39
CA TYR A 326 -5.05 0.82 30.40
C TYR A 326 -4.81 2.24 30.92
N LEU A 327 -5.56 3.21 30.42
CA LEU A 327 -5.46 4.60 30.86
C LEU A 327 -5.65 4.73 32.38
N GLY A 328 -6.66 4.06 32.95
CA GLY A 328 -6.90 4.04 34.39
C GLY A 328 -5.75 3.44 35.20
N GLN A 329 -5.06 2.44 34.64
CA GLN A 329 -3.90 1.81 35.30
C GLN A 329 -2.71 2.77 35.41
N VAL A 330 -2.58 3.75 34.50
CA VAL A 330 -1.47 4.72 34.50
C VAL A 330 -1.84 6.04 35.20
N THR A 331 -3.13 6.37 35.34
CA THR A 331 -3.58 7.61 35.99
C THR A 331 -3.88 7.45 37.47
N ASP A 332 -4.53 6.36 37.87
CA ASP A 332 -5.13 6.26 39.20
C ASP A 332 -4.05 6.08 40.28
N THR A 333 -4.08 6.90 41.33
CA THR A 333 -3.07 6.89 42.41
C THR A 333 -3.30 5.80 43.44
N ASP A 334 -4.56 5.33 43.59
CA ASP A 334 -5.01 4.51 44.72
C ASP A 334 -5.14 3.01 44.39
N THR A 335 -4.86 2.60 43.16
CA THR A 335 -5.01 1.20 42.76
C THR A 335 -3.78 0.37 43.14
N SER A 336 -3.69 0.03 44.42
CA SER A 336 -2.81 -1.06 44.92
C SER A 336 -3.00 -2.39 44.18
N ALA A 337 -4.11 -2.56 43.46
CA ALA A 337 -4.43 -3.71 42.63
C ALA A 337 -3.80 -3.69 41.21
N TYR A 338 -3.26 -2.55 40.75
CA TYR A 338 -2.67 -2.46 39.40
C TYR A 338 -1.33 -1.75 39.46
N ASN A 339 -0.23 -2.52 39.44
CA ASN A 339 1.14 -2.02 39.28
C ASN A 339 1.38 -1.30 37.93
N GLY A 340 0.34 -1.02 37.12
CA GLY A 340 0.45 -0.49 35.76
C GLY A 340 1.17 0.85 35.71
N ARG A 341 0.84 1.82 36.59
CA ARG A 341 1.57 3.10 36.65
C ARG A 341 3.03 2.90 36.98
N LYS A 342 3.35 2.04 37.96
CA LYS A 342 4.74 1.74 38.35
C LYS A 342 5.49 1.11 37.18
N LEU A 343 4.90 0.09 36.53
CA LEU A 343 5.48 -0.59 35.37
C LEU A 343 5.68 0.37 34.19
N PHE A 344 4.70 1.23 33.90
CA PHE A 344 4.81 2.25 32.85
C PHE A 344 5.98 3.21 33.12
N LEU A 345 6.12 3.68 34.36
CA LEU A 345 7.24 4.54 34.76
C LEU A 345 8.59 3.82 34.72
N GLU A 346 8.65 2.56 35.16
CA GLU A 346 9.85 1.71 35.07
C GLU A 346 10.25 1.48 33.62
N GLN A 347 9.28 1.32 32.71
CA GLN A 347 9.54 1.17 31.29
C GLN A 347 10.07 2.47 30.68
N LEU A 348 9.50 3.63 31.04
CA LEU A 348 10.04 4.94 30.63
C LEU A 348 11.49 5.14 31.09
N ASP A 349 11.79 4.78 32.34
CA ASP A 349 13.14 4.87 32.90
C ASP A 349 14.11 3.91 32.21
N THR A 350 13.65 2.69 31.92
CA THR A 350 14.44 1.67 31.21
C THR A 350 14.75 2.14 29.79
N ASN A 351 13.75 2.57 29.03
CA ASN A 351 13.93 3.11 27.69
C ASN A 351 14.92 4.28 27.68
N GLN A 352 14.82 5.19 28.65
CA GLN A 352 15.75 6.32 28.78
C GLN A 352 17.18 5.86 29.07
N LYS A 353 17.38 4.91 29.99
CA LYS A 353 18.70 4.35 30.33
C LYS A 353 19.34 3.62 29.14
N GLU A 354 18.52 2.96 28.32
CA GLU A 354 18.95 2.30 27.08
C GLU A 354 19.11 3.26 25.90
N HIS A 355 18.88 4.57 26.10
CA HIS A 355 18.90 5.59 25.05
C HIS A 355 17.95 5.27 23.89
N LYS A 356 16.84 4.61 24.19
CA LYS A 356 15.77 4.32 23.23
C LYS A 356 14.76 5.46 23.21
N LYS A 357 14.26 5.77 22.00
CA LYS A 357 13.22 6.77 21.80
C LYS A 357 11.87 6.19 22.21
N THR A 358 11.13 6.86 23.08
CA THR A 358 9.82 6.37 23.50
C THR A 358 8.69 7.06 22.75
N ILE A 359 7.88 6.26 22.07
CA ILE A 359 6.66 6.69 21.40
C ILE A 359 5.48 6.15 22.20
N VAL A 360 4.69 7.04 22.78
CA VAL A 360 3.46 6.69 23.50
C VAL A 360 2.29 6.78 22.54
N PHE A 361 1.53 5.71 22.43
CA PHE A 361 0.37 5.60 21.57
C PHE A 361 -0.89 5.52 22.43
N ILE A 362 -1.84 6.41 22.21
CA ILE A 362 -3.10 6.47 22.98
C ILE A 362 -4.23 6.21 22.01
N GLY A 363 -5.08 5.23 22.29
CA GLY A 363 -6.07 4.79 21.33
C GLY A 363 -7.03 3.73 21.87
N VAL A 364 -7.89 3.24 20.99
CA VAL A 364 -8.84 2.15 21.27
C VAL A 364 -8.26 0.87 20.67
N PHE A 365 -8.09 -0.16 21.50
CA PHE A 365 -7.49 -1.43 21.07
C PHE A 365 -8.38 -2.66 21.27
N GLU A 366 -9.36 -2.59 22.17
CA GLU A 366 -10.15 -3.75 22.60
C GLU A 366 -11.66 -3.62 22.35
N ASP A 367 -12.18 -2.42 22.08
CA ASP A 367 -13.63 -2.21 21.92
C ASP A 367 -14.15 -2.65 20.52
N PRO A 368 -14.90 -3.76 20.42
CA PRO A 368 -15.31 -4.36 19.15
C PRO A 368 -16.33 -3.52 18.35
N ASN A 369 -16.77 -2.37 18.86
CA ASN A 369 -17.73 -1.51 18.17
C ASN A 369 -17.20 -0.09 17.94
N ARG A 370 -16.04 0.26 18.47
CA ARG A 370 -15.55 1.63 18.47
C ARG A 370 -14.30 1.76 17.61
N ASP A 371 -14.33 2.75 16.73
CA ASP A 371 -13.20 3.08 15.85
C ASP A 371 -12.70 1.89 15.01
N ILE A 372 -13.62 0.99 14.64
CA ILE A 372 -13.32 -0.12 13.74
C ILE A 372 -13.50 0.33 12.30
N HIS A 373 -12.48 0.02 11.51
CA HIS A 373 -12.43 0.29 10.09
C HIS A 373 -12.27 -1.01 9.32
N GLN A 374 -12.90 -1.07 8.16
CA GLN A 374 -12.70 -2.19 7.25
C GLN A 374 -11.38 -2.01 6.51
N THR A 375 -10.50 -3.01 6.58
CA THR A 375 -9.17 -2.98 5.94
C THR A 375 -8.97 -4.16 5.01
N LEU A 376 -7.80 -4.18 4.37
CA LEU A 376 -7.36 -5.29 3.54
C LEU A 376 -7.35 -6.63 4.27
N VAL A 377 -7.04 -6.62 5.57
CA VAL A 377 -6.86 -7.83 6.37
C VAL A 377 -8.05 -8.12 7.27
N GLY A 378 -9.12 -7.32 7.18
CA GLY A 378 -10.32 -7.43 8.00
C GLY A 378 -10.64 -6.16 8.79
N PRO A 379 -11.67 -6.20 9.66
CA PRO A 379 -11.95 -5.10 10.59
C PRO A 379 -10.78 -4.88 11.54
N MET A 380 -10.36 -3.63 11.70
CA MET A 380 -9.22 -3.25 12.53
C MET A 380 -9.46 -1.92 13.22
N HIS A 381 -9.01 -1.77 14.46
CA HIS A 381 -9.11 -0.49 15.16
C HIS A 381 -8.21 0.56 14.49
N GLY A 382 -8.65 1.82 14.44
CA GLY A 382 -7.88 2.93 13.87
C GLY A 382 -6.48 3.03 14.47
N SER A 383 -6.38 2.71 15.77
CA SER A 383 -5.13 2.81 16.51
C SER A 383 -4.11 1.78 16.02
N ILE A 384 -4.55 0.58 15.66
CA ILE A 384 -3.69 -0.45 15.04
C ILE A 384 -3.28 -0.03 13.63
N LEU A 385 -4.18 0.57 12.84
CA LEU A 385 -3.82 1.09 11.50
C LEU A 385 -2.71 2.12 11.58
N LEU A 386 -2.80 3.00 12.57
CA LEU A 386 -1.85 4.07 12.76
C LEU A 386 -0.52 3.56 13.35
N ILE A 387 -0.52 2.50 14.15
CA ILE A 387 0.69 1.75 14.53
C ILE A 387 1.32 1.10 13.29
N ASN A 388 0.53 0.43 12.45
CA ASN A 388 1.04 -0.16 11.21
C ASN A 388 1.67 0.89 10.31
N LEU A 389 1.02 2.04 10.14
CA LEU A 389 1.58 3.18 9.44
C LEU A 389 2.93 3.60 10.05
N LEU A 390 2.98 3.78 11.38
CA LEU A 390 4.20 4.16 12.10
C LEU A 390 5.34 3.16 11.89
N LEU A 391 5.08 1.87 12.05
CA LEU A 391 6.07 0.81 11.89
C LEU A 391 6.64 0.77 10.47
N ASN A 392 5.79 0.95 9.46
CA ASN A 392 6.22 1.05 8.06
C ASN A 392 7.04 2.32 7.76
N LEU A 393 6.75 3.42 8.45
CA LEU A 393 7.58 4.63 8.36
C LEU A 393 8.96 4.42 9.01
N LEU A 394 9.01 3.74 10.15
CA LEU A 394 10.25 3.43 10.87
C LEU A 394 11.13 2.45 10.10
N ALA A 395 10.53 1.40 9.54
CA ALA A 395 11.21 0.38 8.74
C ALA A 395 11.65 0.87 7.34
N GLU A 396 11.28 2.09 6.97
CA GLU A 396 11.51 2.65 5.63
C GLU A 396 10.89 1.82 4.48
N SER A 397 9.92 0.95 4.77
CA SER A 397 9.23 0.11 3.78
C SER A 397 8.46 0.93 2.73
N HIS A 398 8.11 2.16 3.11
CA HIS A 398 7.54 3.16 2.22
C HIS A 398 8.51 3.66 1.12
N GLN A 399 9.79 3.29 1.14
CA GLN A 399 10.72 3.67 0.07
C GLN A 399 10.78 2.57 -0.99
N VAL A 400 10.55 2.95 -2.24
CA VAL A 400 10.78 2.06 -3.39
C VAL A 400 12.28 1.74 -3.46
N SER A 401 12.66 0.53 -3.03
CA SER A 401 14.06 0.14 -2.97
C SER A 401 14.71 0.13 -4.36
N LEU A 402 15.98 0.50 -4.43
CA LEU A 402 16.78 0.42 -5.67
C LEU A 402 16.81 -1.02 -6.22
N TYR A 403 16.83 -2.02 -5.32
CA TYR A 403 16.75 -3.42 -5.69
C TYR A 403 15.45 -3.77 -6.40
N TYR A 404 14.32 -3.24 -5.94
CA TYR A 404 13.04 -3.45 -6.59
C TYR A 404 13.00 -2.80 -7.98
N PHE A 405 13.55 -1.58 -8.13
CA PHE A 405 13.70 -0.96 -9.45
C PHE A 405 14.48 -1.87 -10.41
N PHE A 406 15.62 -2.42 -9.96
CA PHE A 406 16.40 -3.35 -10.77
C PHE A 406 15.68 -4.68 -11.03
N TYR A 407 14.95 -5.21 -10.05
CA TYR A 407 14.12 -6.40 -10.24
C TYR A 407 13.10 -6.20 -11.37
N LEU A 408 12.35 -5.09 -11.35
CA LEU A 408 11.40 -4.75 -12.42
C LEU A 408 12.12 -4.55 -13.75
N LEU A 409 13.23 -3.80 -13.75
CA LEU A 409 13.99 -3.51 -14.98
C LEU A 409 14.53 -4.79 -15.62
N ILE A 410 15.14 -5.69 -14.84
CA ILE A 410 15.65 -6.97 -15.32
C ILE A 410 14.49 -7.85 -15.82
N GLY A 411 13.43 -7.96 -15.02
CA GLY A 411 12.23 -8.72 -15.37
C GLY A 411 11.63 -8.24 -16.70
N PHE A 412 11.27 -6.96 -16.78
CA PHE A 412 10.71 -6.39 -18.01
C PHE A 412 11.68 -6.43 -19.19
N THR A 413 13.00 -6.42 -18.97
CA THR A 413 13.99 -6.61 -20.05
C THR A 413 13.91 -8.02 -20.60
N ILE A 414 13.86 -9.04 -19.73
CA ILE A 414 13.71 -10.44 -20.14
C ILE A 414 12.36 -10.64 -20.87
N ALA A 415 11.26 -10.16 -20.29
CA ALA A 415 9.94 -10.23 -20.90
C ALA A 415 9.91 -9.56 -22.28
N SER A 416 10.41 -8.32 -22.38
CA SER A 416 10.50 -7.57 -23.64
C SER A 416 11.41 -8.25 -24.66
N TYR A 417 12.50 -8.86 -24.21
CA TYR A 417 13.41 -9.60 -25.09
C TYR A 417 12.75 -10.85 -25.67
N LEU A 418 11.94 -11.55 -24.88
CA LEU A 418 11.23 -12.76 -25.28
C LEU A 418 10.06 -12.47 -26.23
N LEU A 419 9.52 -11.25 -26.26
CA LEU A 419 8.50 -10.84 -27.24
C LEU A 419 8.98 -10.93 -28.69
N PHE A 420 10.29 -10.78 -28.92
CA PHE A 420 10.83 -10.91 -30.26
C PHE A 420 10.81 -12.37 -30.69
N PRO A 421 10.20 -12.69 -31.86
CA PRO A 421 10.19 -14.05 -32.37
C PRO A 421 11.63 -14.58 -32.50
N PRO A 422 11.87 -15.85 -32.18
CA PRO A 422 13.15 -16.47 -32.47
C PRO A 422 13.43 -16.33 -33.97
N GLU A 423 14.66 -16.00 -34.33
CA GLU A 423 15.09 -15.91 -35.72
C GLU A 423 14.97 -17.32 -36.31
N GLN A 424 13.85 -17.60 -36.99
CA GLN A 424 13.67 -18.90 -37.64
C GLN A 424 14.76 -19.00 -38.71
N SER A 425 15.65 -19.98 -38.59
CA SER A 425 16.59 -20.26 -39.66
C SER A 425 15.77 -20.70 -40.86
N ASN A 426 15.89 -19.97 -41.97
CA ASN A 426 15.21 -20.31 -43.22
C ASN A 426 15.63 -21.68 -43.80
N SER A 427 16.45 -22.47 -43.09
CA SER A 427 16.94 -23.77 -43.53
C SER A 427 15.90 -24.88 -43.53
N ASP A 428 14.82 -24.77 -42.74
CA ASP A 428 13.98 -25.93 -42.42
C ASP A 428 12.52 -25.83 -42.90
N ARG A 429 12.13 -24.71 -43.53
CA ARG A 429 10.78 -24.58 -44.09
C ARG A 429 10.69 -25.33 -45.42
N LYS A 430 10.35 -26.62 -45.37
CA LYS A 430 9.74 -27.30 -46.53
C LYS A 430 8.49 -26.50 -46.93
N PRO A 431 8.27 -26.23 -48.23
CA PRO A 431 7.06 -25.57 -48.68
C PRO A 431 5.86 -26.37 -48.16
N PRO A 432 4.88 -25.71 -47.50
CA PRO A 432 3.69 -26.41 -47.05
C PRO A 432 2.98 -26.99 -48.27
N GLU A 433 2.75 -28.30 -48.26
CA GLU A 433 1.86 -28.94 -49.23
C GLU A 433 0.50 -28.25 -49.14
N GLU A 434 0.06 -27.68 -50.25
CA GLU A 434 -1.13 -26.84 -50.36
C GLU A 434 -2.36 -27.69 -49.99
N PRO A 435 -2.99 -27.46 -48.82
CA PRO A 435 -4.18 -28.22 -48.47
C PRO A 435 -5.35 -27.70 -49.31
N ASP A 436 -6.02 -28.61 -50.00
CA ASP A 436 -7.18 -28.34 -50.87
C ASP A 436 -8.42 -27.97 -50.02
N ILE A 437 -8.44 -26.74 -49.50
CA ILE A 437 -9.47 -26.28 -48.56
C ILE A 437 -10.60 -25.59 -49.33
N LYS A 438 -11.74 -26.28 -49.44
CA LYS A 438 -13.00 -25.69 -49.90
C LYS A 438 -13.52 -24.65 -48.89
N PRO A 439 -14.01 -23.48 -49.33
CA PRO A 439 -14.46 -22.41 -48.45
C PRO A 439 -15.73 -22.82 -47.71
N GLN A 440 -15.57 -23.25 -46.45
CA GLN A 440 -16.69 -23.56 -45.57
C GLN A 440 -17.19 -22.29 -44.90
N LYS A 441 -18.50 -22.04 -44.94
CA LYS A 441 -19.15 -20.85 -44.39
C LYS A 441 -19.04 -20.86 -42.86
N ARG A 442 -17.98 -20.25 -42.32
CA ARG A 442 -17.71 -20.22 -40.88
C ARG A 442 -18.71 -19.29 -40.16
N SER A 443 -19.41 -19.83 -39.17
CA SER A 443 -20.25 -19.05 -38.25
C SER A 443 -19.39 -18.09 -37.43
N PHE A 444 -19.88 -16.87 -37.21
CA PHE A 444 -19.21 -15.81 -36.42
C PHE A 444 -18.78 -16.29 -35.02
N ARG A 445 -19.59 -17.14 -34.38
CA ARG A 445 -19.25 -17.73 -33.07
C ARG A 445 -18.03 -18.64 -33.14
N ASN A 446 -17.91 -19.42 -34.22
CA ASN A 446 -16.77 -20.31 -34.42
C ASN A 446 -15.51 -19.53 -34.80
N PHE A 447 -15.65 -18.42 -35.54
CA PHE A 447 -14.54 -17.50 -35.80
C PHE A 447 -13.95 -16.94 -34.49
N TRP A 448 -14.80 -16.44 -33.58
CA TRP A 448 -14.32 -15.94 -32.29
C TRP A 448 -13.75 -17.02 -31.38
N ARG A 449 -14.36 -18.22 -31.36
CA ARG A 449 -13.83 -19.34 -30.57
C ARG A 449 -12.47 -19.81 -31.09
N GLU A 450 -12.31 -19.88 -32.40
CA GLU A 450 -11.04 -20.24 -33.06
C GLU A 450 -9.98 -19.15 -32.81
N LYS A 451 -10.34 -17.86 -32.93
CA LYS A 451 -9.44 -16.75 -32.60
C LYS A 451 -9.06 -16.70 -31.12
N LEU A 452 -10.01 -16.92 -30.20
CA LEU A 452 -9.72 -17.01 -28.76
C LEU A 452 -8.84 -18.22 -28.44
N HIS A 453 -9.05 -19.35 -29.11
CA HIS A 453 -8.23 -20.54 -28.92
C HIS A 453 -6.82 -20.36 -29.51
N GLU A 454 -6.67 -19.80 -30.71
CA GLU A 454 -5.38 -19.40 -31.29
C GLU A 454 -4.64 -18.41 -30.38
N LEU A 455 -5.37 -17.45 -29.82
CA LEU A 455 -4.83 -16.45 -28.90
C LEU A 455 -4.42 -17.10 -27.58
N ALA A 456 -5.26 -17.93 -26.96
CA ALA A 456 -4.93 -18.63 -25.72
C ALA A 456 -3.75 -19.61 -25.91
N HIS A 457 -3.76 -20.38 -26.99
CA HIS A 457 -2.68 -21.31 -27.30
C HIS A 457 -1.39 -20.57 -27.68
N GLY A 458 -1.50 -19.41 -28.34
CA GLY A 458 -0.39 -18.51 -28.64
C GLY A 458 0.21 -17.86 -27.39
N ILE A 459 -0.63 -17.49 -26.41
CA ILE A 459 -0.20 -16.98 -25.09
C ILE A 459 0.54 -18.08 -24.32
N ILE A 460 -0.03 -19.29 -24.24
CA ILE A 460 0.55 -20.41 -23.50
C ILE A 460 1.84 -20.92 -24.16
N ALA A 461 1.91 -20.95 -25.50
CA ALA A 461 3.08 -21.42 -26.22
C ALA A 461 4.24 -20.41 -26.22
N ARG A 462 3.98 -19.12 -25.98
CA ARG A 462 5.01 -18.07 -25.99
C ARG A 462 5.57 -17.86 -24.59
N ARG A 463 6.77 -18.42 -24.36
CA ARG A 463 7.59 -18.28 -23.14
C ARG A 463 7.68 -16.85 -22.57
N ALA A 464 7.53 -15.82 -23.43
CA ALA A 464 7.48 -14.41 -23.05
C ALA A 464 6.31 -14.07 -22.12
N PHE A 465 5.13 -14.63 -22.37
CA PHE A 465 3.93 -14.37 -21.56
C PHE A 465 4.02 -15.04 -20.20
N ILE A 466 4.57 -16.25 -20.12
CA ILE A 466 4.81 -16.93 -18.84
C ILE A 466 5.86 -16.18 -18.03
N ALA A 467 6.96 -15.74 -18.65
CA ALA A 467 7.98 -14.93 -17.98
C ALA A 467 7.41 -13.60 -17.48
N ALA A 468 6.72 -12.86 -18.36
CA ALA A 468 6.05 -11.61 -18.00
C ALA A 468 5.05 -11.84 -16.87
N PHE A 469 4.23 -12.88 -16.94
CA PHE A 469 3.28 -13.25 -15.89
C PHE A 469 3.95 -13.59 -14.57
N ILE A 470 5.08 -14.30 -14.55
CA ILE A 470 5.83 -14.60 -13.31
C ILE A 470 6.45 -13.33 -12.72
N ILE A 471 7.05 -12.47 -13.54
CA ILE A 471 7.63 -11.19 -13.11
C ILE A 471 6.55 -10.29 -12.51
N LEU A 472 5.40 -10.25 -13.19
CA LEU A 472 4.22 -9.50 -12.81
C LEU A 472 3.57 -10.11 -11.57
N LEU A 473 3.55 -11.44 -11.42
CA LEU A 473 3.12 -12.14 -10.21
C LEU A 473 4.00 -11.75 -9.02
N GLY A 474 5.32 -11.69 -9.22
CA GLY A 474 6.24 -11.13 -8.23
C GLY A 474 5.91 -9.67 -7.92
N ALA A 475 5.72 -8.82 -8.93
CA ALA A 475 5.37 -7.41 -8.72
C ALA A 475 4.04 -7.23 -7.96
N ILE A 476 3.03 -8.08 -8.21
CA ILE A 476 1.77 -8.12 -7.46
C ILE A 476 2.00 -8.51 -6.02
N THR A 477 2.76 -9.58 -5.77
CA THR A 477 3.02 -10.05 -4.41
C THR A 477 3.76 -9.02 -3.57
N PHE A 478 4.55 -8.15 -4.20
CA PHE A 478 5.24 -7.08 -3.48
C PHE A 478 4.40 -5.80 -3.34
N PHE A 479 3.67 -5.36 -4.38
CA PHE A 479 3.12 -3.99 -4.44
C PHE A 479 1.61 -3.87 -4.67
N ASN A 480 0.86 -4.97 -4.61
CA ASN A 480 -0.60 -4.90 -4.51
C ASN A 480 -1.36 -4.22 -5.69
N HIS A 481 -0.91 -4.35 -6.94
CA HIS A 481 -1.50 -3.61 -8.08
C HIS A 481 -1.99 -4.50 -9.23
N LEU A 482 -3.19 -5.08 -9.11
CA LEU A 482 -3.76 -5.95 -10.15
C LEU A 482 -4.16 -5.18 -11.43
N ILE A 483 -4.57 -3.91 -11.31
CA ILE A 483 -4.92 -3.09 -12.48
C ILE A 483 -3.70 -2.86 -13.38
N ASN A 484 -2.52 -2.66 -12.79
CA ASN A 484 -1.28 -2.52 -13.53
C ASN A 484 -0.95 -3.79 -14.32
N ILE A 485 -1.33 -4.98 -13.82
CA ILE A 485 -1.22 -6.24 -14.57
C ILE A 485 -2.07 -6.20 -15.83
N ALA A 486 -3.33 -5.81 -15.72
CA ALA A 486 -4.26 -5.83 -16.84
C ALA A 486 -3.78 -4.87 -17.94
N ILE A 487 -3.31 -3.68 -17.54
CA ILE A 487 -2.75 -2.68 -18.46
C ILE A 487 -1.45 -3.19 -19.09
N ILE A 488 -0.50 -3.72 -18.30
CA ILE A 488 0.76 -4.27 -18.81
C ILE A 488 0.50 -5.49 -19.70
N GLY A 489 -0.44 -6.37 -19.34
CA GLY A 489 -0.83 -7.53 -20.12
C GLY A 489 -1.43 -7.15 -21.47
N LEU A 490 -2.35 -6.18 -21.48
CA LEU A 490 -2.91 -5.60 -22.71
C LEU A 490 -1.82 -4.95 -23.56
N TYR A 491 -0.94 -4.18 -22.94
CA TYR A 491 0.20 -3.56 -23.59
C TYR A 491 1.12 -4.60 -24.26
N MET A 492 1.46 -5.68 -23.56
CA MET A 492 2.28 -6.77 -24.08
C MET A 492 1.61 -7.48 -25.25
N LEU A 493 0.29 -7.65 -25.20
CA LEU A 493 -0.52 -8.22 -26.28
C LEU A 493 -0.50 -7.33 -27.53
N VAL A 494 -0.75 -6.04 -27.38
CA VAL A 494 -0.70 -5.05 -28.48
C VAL A 494 0.70 -5.00 -29.09
N CYS A 495 1.74 -4.95 -28.25
CA CYS A 495 3.11 -4.99 -28.72
C CYS A 495 3.38 -6.27 -29.51
N ASN A 496 2.99 -7.43 -29.00
CA ASN A 496 3.19 -8.72 -29.67
C ASN A 496 2.54 -8.78 -31.06
N GLU A 497 1.32 -8.26 -31.21
CA GLU A 497 0.64 -8.18 -32.52
C GLU A 497 1.37 -7.23 -33.47
N LEU A 498 1.81 -6.06 -32.99
CA LEU A 498 2.63 -5.13 -33.75
C LEU A 498 3.97 -5.76 -34.17
N PHE A 499 4.62 -6.50 -33.26
CA PHE A 499 5.85 -7.25 -33.55
C PHE A 499 5.59 -8.28 -34.65
N THR A 500 4.51 -9.05 -34.54
CA THR A 500 4.18 -10.07 -35.54
C THR A 500 3.91 -9.42 -36.90
N TYR A 501 3.10 -8.38 -36.96
CA TYR A 501 2.80 -7.65 -38.19
C TYR A 501 4.02 -7.01 -38.85
N VAL A 502 4.94 -6.44 -38.06
CA VAL A 502 6.14 -5.76 -38.58
C VAL A 502 7.25 -6.74 -38.95
N PHE A 503 7.37 -7.87 -38.24
CA PHE A 503 8.46 -8.84 -38.43
C PHE A 503 8.09 -10.04 -39.27
N GLU A 504 6.80 -10.32 -39.50
CA GLU A 504 6.42 -11.30 -40.49
C GLU A 504 6.88 -10.83 -41.88
N PRO A 505 7.69 -11.64 -42.59
CA PRO A 505 8.07 -11.31 -43.95
C PRO A 505 6.78 -11.20 -44.75
N LYS A 506 6.53 -10.03 -45.37
CA LYS A 506 5.45 -9.92 -46.35
C LYS A 506 5.66 -11.06 -47.34
N PRO A 507 4.64 -11.90 -47.58
CA PRO A 507 4.76 -12.95 -48.58
C PRO A 507 5.23 -12.26 -49.85
N GLU A 508 6.41 -12.65 -50.36
CA GLU A 508 6.87 -12.18 -51.65
C GLU A 508 5.73 -12.48 -52.60
N SER A 509 5.06 -11.43 -53.05
CA SER A 509 3.95 -11.57 -53.95
C SER A 509 4.51 -12.31 -55.14
N THR A 510 4.11 -13.56 -55.34
CA THR A 510 4.46 -14.46 -56.45
C THR A 510 3.96 -13.92 -57.80
N THR A 511 3.67 -12.62 -57.86
CA THR A 511 3.43 -11.85 -59.07
C THR A 511 4.74 -11.67 -59.85
N LYS A 512 4.82 -12.47 -60.93
CA LYS A 512 5.46 -12.16 -62.23
C LYS A 512 6.68 -12.97 -62.68
N SER A 513 7.08 -14.08 -62.03
CA SER A 513 7.99 -15.03 -62.69
C SER A 513 7.25 -16.06 -63.55
N GLY A 514 6.00 -16.41 -63.21
CA GLY A 514 5.19 -17.37 -63.98
C GLY A 514 4.63 -16.85 -65.31
N LEU A 515 4.48 -15.54 -65.50
CA LEU A 515 3.94 -14.99 -66.77
C LEU A 515 4.99 -14.78 -67.87
N LYS A 516 6.29 -14.84 -67.55
CA LYS A 516 7.35 -14.71 -68.57
C LYS A 516 7.68 -16.00 -69.33
N ASN A 517 7.27 -17.16 -68.82
CA ASN A 517 7.48 -18.45 -69.50
C ASN A 517 6.25 -18.97 -70.26
N ALA A 518 5.11 -18.28 -70.21
CA ALA A 518 3.88 -18.69 -70.90
C ALA A 518 3.67 -18.03 -72.27
N ILE A 519 4.59 -17.17 -72.74
CA ILE A 519 4.49 -16.48 -74.04
C ILE A 519 5.80 -16.65 -74.81
N LEU A 520 6.10 -17.87 -75.24
CA LEU A 520 6.91 -18.12 -76.43
C LEU A 520 6.06 -18.98 -77.37
N PRO A 521 5.37 -18.41 -78.36
CA PRO A 521 4.74 -19.21 -79.40
C PRO A 521 5.84 -19.90 -80.19
N ASN A 522 5.72 -21.23 -80.25
CA ASN A 522 6.51 -22.13 -81.07
C ASN A 522 6.43 -21.68 -82.55
N LYS A 523 7.45 -20.98 -83.06
CA LYS A 523 7.65 -20.73 -84.49
C LYS A 523 8.71 -21.71 -85.01
N ARG A 524 8.25 -22.81 -85.59
CA ARG A 524 8.89 -23.78 -86.53
C ARG A 524 7.81 -24.87 -86.74
N GLN A 525 7.41 -25.29 -87.93
CA GLN A 525 7.89 -25.18 -89.31
C GLN A 525 6.66 -25.21 -90.23
#